data_AF-A0A3B1D3E3-F1
#
_entry.id   AF-A0A3B1D3E3-F1
#
_cell.length_a   1.000
_cell.length_b   1.000
_cell.length_c   1.000
_cell.angle_alpha   90.00
_cell.angle_beta   90.00
_cell.angle_gamma   90.00
#
_symmetry.space_group_name_H-M   'P 1'
#
loop_
_entity.id
_entity.type
_entity.pdbx_description
1 polymer ?
#
loop_
_entity_poly.entity_id
_entity_poly.type
_entity_poly.pdbx_seq_one_letter_code
_entity_poly.pdbx_strand_id
1 'polypeptide(L)' 'DVQTLHISDELMVDMSPSGKIYGIELLNAKDQLISEDMGKLLVVNEESGVKNEMSFN' A
#
# COMPACT_ATOMS: atom_id res chain seq x y z
N ASP A 1 -9.74 -9.56 15.06
CA ASP A 1 -8.58 -10.20 14.42
C ASP A 1 -8.20 -9.49 13.14
N VAL A 2 -6.90 -9.43 12.84
CA VAL A 2 -6.34 -8.87 11.59
C VAL A 2 -5.91 -10.04 10.71
N GLN A 3 -6.16 -9.96 9.41
CA GLN A 3 -5.80 -10.99 8.44
C GLN A 3 -4.95 -10.38 7.33
N THR A 4 -3.97 -11.16 6.86
CA THR A 4 -3.18 -10.83 5.68
C THR A 4 -3.93 -11.26 4.42
N LEU A 5 -4.16 -10.32 3.52
CA LEU A 5 -4.75 -10.53 2.21
C LEU A 5 -3.64 -10.54 1.16
N HIS A 6 -3.55 -11.62 0.38
CA HIS A 6 -2.66 -11.70 -0.78
C HIS A 6 -3.36 -11.08 -1.98
N ILE A 7 -2.94 -9.88 -2.38
CA ILE A 7 -3.58 -9.11 -3.46
C ILE A 7 -3.00 -9.53 -4.81
N SER A 8 -1.67 -9.70 -4.86
CA SER A 8 -0.91 -10.20 -6.00
C SER A 8 0.41 -10.80 -5.51
N ASP A 9 1.16 -11.41 -6.42
CA ASP A 9 2.51 -11.92 -6.16
C ASP A 9 3.52 -10.83 -5.71
N GLU A 10 3.11 -9.56 -5.70
CA GLU A 10 3.95 -8.41 -5.37
C GLU A 10 3.41 -7.56 -4.20
N LEU A 11 2.20 -7.83 -3.70
CA LEU A 11 1.51 -7.00 -2.72
C LEU A 11 0.68 -7.82 -1.72
N MET A 12 0.91 -7.57 -0.44
CA MET A 12 0.09 -8.06 0.67
C MET A 12 -0.46 -6.92 1.52
N VAL A 13 -1.64 -7.12 2.11
CA VAL A 13 -2.31 -6.12 2.95
C VAL A 13 -2.86 -6.77 4.23
N ASP A 14 -2.50 -6.22 5.38
CA ASP A 14 -3.08 -6.63 6.66
C ASP A 14 -4.32 -5.80 6.98
N MET A 15 -5.47 -6.47 7.13
CA MET A 15 -6.77 -5.81 7.25
C MET A 15 -7.65 -6.46 8.33
N SER A 16 -8.39 -5.64 9.08
CA SER A 16 -9.48 -6.12 9.94
C SER A 16 -10.79 -6.34 9.16
N PRO A 17 -11.75 -7.11 9.69
CA PRO A 17 -13.08 -7.25 9.07
C PRO A 17 -13.85 -5.94 8.87
N SER A 18 -13.49 -4.87 9.59
CA SER A 18 -14.08 -3.54 9.41
C SER A 18 -13.46 -2.75 8.25
N GLY A 19 -12.53 -3.35 7.50
CA GLY A 19 -11.82 -2.70 6.40
C GLY A 19 -10.65 -1.80 6.85
N LYS A 20 -10.31 -1.76 8.14
CA LYS A 20 -9.18 -0.96 8.61
C LYS A 20 -7.88 -1.65 8.20
N ILE A 21 -7.02 -0.93 7.49
CA ILE A 21 -5.69 -1.39 7.08
C ILE A 21 -4.70 -1.15 8.23
N TYR A 22 -3.87 -2.15 8.50
CA TYR A 22 -2.82 -2.13 9.52
C TYR A 22 -1.42 -2.22 8.91
N GLY A 23 -1.28 -2.82 7.74
CA GLY A 23 -0.02 -3.00 7.04
C GLY A 23 -0.23 -3.10 5.54
N ILE A 24 0.74 -2.57 4.79
CA ILE A 24 0.87 -2.73 3.34
C ILE A 24 2.30 -3.20 3.11
N GLU A 25 2.46 -4.37 2.52
CA GLU A 25 3.76 -4.99 2.28
C GLU A 25 4.03 -5.09 0.78
N LEU A 26 5.10 -4.42 0.35
CA LEU A 26 5.63 -4.47 -1.01
C LEU A 26 6.72 -5.53 -1.07
N LEU A 27 6.43 -6.65 -1.74
CA LEU A 27 7.32 -7.82 -1.74
C LEU A 27 8.64 -7.56 -2.49
N ASN A 28 8.67 -6.54 -3.34
CA ASN A 28 9.88 -5.98 -3.93
C ASN A 28 9.86 -4.44 -3.89
N ALA A 29 9.88 -3.88 -2.68
CA ALA A 29 9.85 -2.43 -2.45
C ALA A 29 10.94 -1.65 -3.20
N LYS A 30 12.10 -2.27 -3.48
CA LYS A 30 13.19 -1.62 -4.23
C LYS A 30 12.74 -1.27 -5.65
N ASP A 31 12.16 -2.22 -6.37
CA ASP A 31 11.73 -1.99 -7.74
C ASP A 31 10.42 -1.19 -7.75
N GLN A 32 9.47 -1.53 -6.87
CA GLN A 32 8.15 -0.90 -6.78
C GLN A 32 8.20 0.57 -6.34
N LEU A 33 9.04 0.96 -5.36
CA LEU A 33 9.08 2.35 -4.88
C LEU A 33 10.21 3.15 -5.52
N ILE A 34 11.44 2.63 -5.52
CA ILE A 34 12.62 3.46 -5.82
C ILE A 34 12.82 3.58 -7.33
N SER A 35 12.66 2.49 -8.07
CA SER A 35 12.95 2.45 -9.50
C SER A 35 11.82 3.03 -10.35
N GLU A 36 10.56 2.86 -9.93
CA GLU A 36 9.39 3.32 -10.67
C GLU A 36 8.88 4.69 -10.17
N ASP A 37 8.62 4.82 -8.86
CA ASP A 37 7.91 5.98 -8.30
C ASP A 37 8.83 7.00 -7.57
N MET A 38 10.16 6.86 -7.71
CA MET A 38 11.16 7.73 -7.07
C MET A 38 11.00 7.84 -5.54
N GLY A 39 10.61 6.74 -4.89
CA GLY A 39 10.44 6.65 -3.44
C GLY A 39 9.12 7.22 -2.93
N LYS A 40 8.08 7.30 -3.76
CA LYS A 40 6.77 7.85 -3.37
C LYS A 40 5.68 6.80 -3.39
N LEU A 41 4.74 6.88 -2.45
CA LEU A 41 3.51 6.11 -2.46
C LEU A 41 2.30 7.06 -2.39
N LEU A 42 1.41 6.97 -3.37
CA LEU A 42 0.19 7.74 -3.43
C LEU A 42 -1.02 6.88 -3.04
N VAL A 43 -1.71 7.26 -1.96
CA VAL A 43 -2.96 6.63 -1.54
C VAL A 43 -4.12 7.53 -1.96
N VAL A 44 -5.01 7.01 -2.79
CA VAL A 44 -6.18 7.73 -3.29
C VAL A 44 -7.44 7.07 -2.75
N ASN A 45 -8.28 7.84 -2.07
CA ASN A 45 -9.67 7.45 -1.84
C ASN A 45 -10.45 7.79 -3.11
N GLU A 46 -10.86 6.78 -3.87
CA GLU A 46 -11.51 6.99 -5.18
C GLU A 46 -12.89 7.64 -5.10
N GLU A 47 -13.63 7.40 -4.01
CA GLU A 47 -14.99 7.95 -3.82
C GLU A 47 -14.95 9.47 -3.58
N SER A 48 -14.04 9.93 -2.74
CA SER A 48 -13.88 11.35 -2.38
C SER A 48 -12.84 12.09 -3.22
N GLY A 49 -11.98 11.35 -3.92
CA GLY A 49 -10.81 11.88 -4.63
C GLY A 49 -9.66 12.35 -3.72
N VAL A 50 -9.75 12.16 -2.39
CA VAL A 50 -8.72 12.58 -1.45
C VAL A 50 -7.42 11.79 -1.70
N LYS A 51 -6.30 12.51 -1.76
CA LYS A 51 -4.97 11.94 -2.00
C LYS A 51 -4.05 12.20 -0.81
N ASN A 52 -3.32 11.17 -0.42
CA ASN A 52 -2.23 11.28 0.55
C ASN A 52 -0.96 10.72 -0.08
N GLU A 53 0.11 11.51 -0.10
CA GLU A 53 1.42 11.10 -0.58
C GLU A 53 2.33 10.81 0.61
N MET A 54 3.07 9.72 0.54
CA MET A 54 4.13 9.35 1.48
C MET A 54 5.45 9.26 0.73
N SER A 55 6.49 9.90 1.26
CA SER A 55 7.82 9.89 0.67
C SER A 55 8.78 9.09 1.54
N PHE A 56 9.55 8.20 0.93
CA PHE A 56 10.49 7.27 1.55
C PHE A 56 11.92 7.62 1.11
N ASN A 57 12.36 8.81 1.48
CA ASN A 57 13.69 9.36 1.19
C ASN A 57 14.72 8.94 2.24
#